data_AF-Q23BY2-F1
#
_entry.id   AF-Q23BY2-F1
#
_cell.length_a   1.000
_cell.length_b   1.000
_cell.length_c   1.000
_cell.angle_alpha   90.00
_cell.angle_beta   90.00
_cell.angle_gamma   90.00
#
_symmetry.space_group_name_H-M   'P 1'
#
loop_
_entity.id
_entity.type
_entity.pdbx_description
1 polymer ?
#
loop_
_entity_poly.entity_id
_entity_poly.type
_entity_poly.pdbx_seq_one_letter_code
_entity_poly.pdbx_strand_id
1 'polypeptide(L)'
;MQRKEELQKDPSLFIRNFLDLYLKEIPLNENKETIIDEIIINLCALIFVGTDKIGNMTGVSLYYLSQNSKIQEEARDEVINILKSIIQSQDPQDLFKALTFEDLSQMLLVHSILKVSQRLIPPSEQFQEDMQTKIQRQVNFWLKKDIQQIHILSTVKAIQTYTKILKNLTFIDG
;
A
#
# COMPACT_ATOMS: atom_id res chain seq x y z
N MET A 1 4.05 7.77 -33.10
CA MET A 1 3.68 7.95 -31.67
C MET A 1 3.40 9.44 -31.50
N GLN A 2 2.20 9.87 -31.90
CA GLN A 2 1.92 11.27 -32.20
C GLN A 2 2.20 12.21 -31.02
N ARG A 3 1.83 11.83 -29.79
CA ARG A 3 2.04 12.65 -28.58
C ARG A 3 3.51 12.88 -28.22
N LYS A 4 4.37 11.87 -28.36
CA LYS A 4 5.82 12.02 -28.09
C LYS A 4 6.46 12.97 -29.11
N GLU A 5 6.08 12.84 -30.37
CA GLU A 5 6.55 13.70 -31.46
C GLU A 5 6.05 15.14 -31.29
N GLU A 6 4.82 15.34 -30.82
CA GLU A 6 4.26 16.64 -30.46
C GLU A 6 5.05 17.30 -29.31
N LEU A 7 5.32 16.58 -28.22
CA LEU A 7 6.07 17.10 -27.07
C LEU A 7 7.54 17.40 -27.40
N GLN A 8 8.14 16.66 -28.34
CA GLN A 8 9.50 16.94 -28.82
C GLN A 8 9.56 18.19 -29.70
N LYS A 9 8.51 18.45 -30.50
CA LYS A 9 8.42 19.65 -31.35
C LYS A 9 8.09 20.90 -30.54
N ASP A 10 7.23 20.77 -29.54
CA ASP A 10 6.82 21.88 -28.69
C ASP A 10 6.74 21.45 -27.21
N PRO A 11 7.81 21.69 -26.43
CA PRO A 11 7.85 21.40 -25.00
C PRO A 11 6.82 22.18 -24.16
N SER A 12 6.21 23.25 -24.70
CA SER A 12 5.19 24.03 -23.99
C SER A 12 3.83 23.30 -23.92
N LEU A 13 3.60 22.30 -24.79
CA LEU A 13 2.42 21.43 -24.77
C LEU A 13 2.42 20.42 -23.62
N PHE A 14 3.45 20.44 -22.78
CA PHE A 14 3.59 19.54 -21.65
C PHE A 14 2.50 19.78 -20.60
N ILE A 15 1.67 18.77 -20.40
CA ILE A 15 0.69 18.74 -19.33
C ILE A 15 1.30 17.91 -18.20
N ARG A 16 1.21 18.34 -16.94
CA ARG A 16 1.76 17.60 -15.78
C ARG A 16 0.94 16.35 -15.43
N ASN A 17 0.56 15.56 -16.43
CA ASN A 17 -0.13 14.29 -16.27
C ASN A 17 0.88 13.13 -16.27
N PHE A 18 0.42 11.94 -15.86
CA PHE A 18 1.27 10.75 -15.75
C PHE A 18 1.98 10.40 -17.07
N LEU A 19 1.27 10.43 -18.20
CA LEU A 19 1.82 10.03 -19.50
C LEU A 19 2.92 10.98 -19.97
N ASP A 20 2.69 12.28 -19.91
CA ASP A 20 3.65 13.30 -20.33
C ASP A 20 4.89 13.27 -19.42
N LEU A 21 4.72 13.12 -18.10
CA LEU A 21 5.83 12.92 -17.15
C LEU A 21 6.63 11.67 -17.50
N TYR A 22 5.97 10.54 -17.75
CA TYR A 22 6.62 9.29 -18.11
C TYR A 22 7.39 9.40 -19.43
N LEU A 23 6.82 10.07 -20.44
CA LEU A 23 7.46 10.32 -21.74
C LEU A 23 8.66 11.27 -21.64
N LYS A 24 8.67 12.20 -20.67
CA LYS A 24 9.78 13.11 -20.40
C LYS A 24 10.97 12.43 -19.72
N GLU A 25 10.72 11.51 -18.78
CA GLU A 25 11.77 10.84 -18.00
C GLU A 25 12.48 9.71 -18.77
N ILE A 26 11.84 9.12 -19.77
CA ILE A 26 12.43 8.06 -20.63
C ILE A 26 13.75 8.47 -21.32
N PRO A 27 13.84 9.62 -22.02
CA PRO A 27 15.08 10.00 -22.70
C PRO A 27 16.26 10.31 -21.77
N LEU A 28 16.04 10.47 -20.46
CA LEU A 28 17.10 10.69 -19.46
C LEU A 28 17.71 9.37 -18.94
N ASN A 29 17.09 8.23 -19.25
CA ASN A 29 17.50 6.93 -18.76
C ASN A 29 18.30 6.21 -19.86
N GLU A 30 19.61 6.45 -19.92
CA GLU A 30 20.53 6.00 -20.98
C GLU A 30 20.58 4.47 -21.21
N ASN A 31 19.89 3.66 -20.38
CA ASN A 31 20.05 2.20 -20.35
C ASN A 31 18.82 1.37 -20.74
N LYS A 32 17.69 1.94 -21.19
CA LYS A 32 16.56 1.11 -21.64
C LYS A 32 15.78 1.76 -22.77
N GLU A 33 15.71 1.08 -23.91
CA GLU A 33 14.52 1.12 -24.76
C GLU A 33 13.34 0.64 -23.92
N THR A 34 12.71 1.57 -23.19
CA THR A 34 11.42 1.28 -22.56
C THR A 34 10.43 1.15 -23.71
N ILE A 35 10.05 -0.09 -24.02
CA ILE A 35 9.14 -0.41 -25.11
C ILE A 35 7.82 0.29 -24.80
N ILE A 36 7.22 0.95 -25.79
CA ILE A 36 5.96 1.68 -25.66
C ILE A 36 4.88 0.82 -24.98
N ASP A 37 4.92 -0.49 -25.25
CA ASP A 37 4.05 -1.49 -24.65
C ASP A 37 4.16 -1.53 -23.11
N GLU A 38 5.36 -1.35 -22.53
CA GLU A 38 5.53 -1.27 -21.08
C GLU A 38 4.86 -0.03 -20.49
N ILE A 39 4.89 1.11 -21.21
CA ILE A 39 4.21 2.35 -20.79
C ILE A 39 2.70 2.12 -20.76
N ILE A 40 2.17 1.51 -21.82
CA ILE A 40 0.74 1.21 -21.94
C ILE A 40 0.32 0.22 -20.84
N ILE A 41 1.08 -0.86 -20.65
CA ILE A 41 0.82 -1.86 -19.60
C ILE A 41 0.83 -1.19 -18.21
N ASN A 42 1.81 -0.35 -17.91
CA ASN A 42 1.90 0.34 -16.62
C ASN A 42 0.76 1.33 -16.41
N LEU A 43 0.38 2.10 -17.44
CA LEU A 43 -0.76 3.00 -17.38
C LEU A 43 -2.08 2.25 -17.18
N CYS A 44 -2.29 1.17 -17.94
CA CYS A 44 -3.46 0.30 -17.80
C CYS A 44 -3.51 -0.30 -16.40
N ALA A 45 -2.40 -0.84 -15.89
CA ALA A 45 -2.32 -1.39 -14.54
C ALA A 45 -2.69 -0.33 -13.49
N LEU A 46 -2.17 0.90 -13.62
CA LEU A 46 -2.50 2.00 -12.71
C LEU A 46 -4.00 2.32 -12.71
N ILE A 47 -4.61 2.44 -13.90
CA ILE A 47 -6.04 2.76 -14.04
C ILE A 47 -6.90 1.62 -13.49
N PHE A 48 -6.64 0.37 -13.86
CA PHE A 48 -7.46 -0.76 -13.42
C PHE A 48 -7.34 -0.99 -11.91
N VAL A 49 -6.13 -1.03 -11.38
CA VAL A 49 -5.90 -1.21 -9.94
C VAL A 49 -6.51 -0.07 -9.13
N GLY A 50 -6.43 1.17 -9.63
CA GLY A 50 -7.05 2.33 -9.00
C GLY A 50 -8.58 2.26 -9.04
N THR A 51 -9.15 1.97 -10.21
CA THR A 51 -10.60 1.97 -10.45
C THR A 51 -11.29 0.88 -9.65
N ASP A 52 -10.79 -0.35 -9.65
CA ASP A 52 -11.42 -1.46 -8.92
C ASP A 52 -11.39 -1.22 -7.41
N LYS A 53 -10.27 -0.73 -6.87
CA LYS A 53 -10.13 -0.45 -5.44
C LYS A 53 -11.04 0.68 -4.98
N ILE A 54 -11.04 1.80 -5.72
CA ILE A 54 -11.86 2.97 -5.38
C ILE A 54 -13.34 2.67 -5.60
N GLY A 55 -13.69 1.97 -6.68
CA GLY A 55 -15.05 1.55 -7.00
C GLY A 55 -15.64 0.65 -5.93
N ASN A 56 -14.93 -0.41 -5.56
CA ASN A 56 -15.38 -1.32 -4.49
C ASN A 56 -15.50 -0.61 -3.14
N MET A 57 -14.53 0.24 -2.78
CA MET A 57 -14.59 1.01 -1.54
C MET A 57 -15.79 1.95 -1.50
N THR A 58 -16.06 2.64 -2.61
CA THR A 58 -17.20 3.56 -2.73
C THR A 58 -18.52 2.80 -2.66
N GLY A 59 -18.65 1.69 -3.39
CA GLY A 59 -19.84 0.84 -3.38
C GLY A 59 -20.15 0.28 -1.99
N VAL A 60 -19.15 -0.27 -1.30
CA VAL A 60 -19.29 -0.78 0.08
C VAL A 60 -19.67 0.35 1.03
N SER A 61 -19.05 1.53 0.92
CA SER A 61 -19.39 2.68 1.76
C SER A 61 -20.85 3.10 1.59
N LEU A 62 -21.30 3.24 0.34
CA LEU A 62 -22.68 3.62 0.04
C LEU A 62 -23.68 2.56 0.51
N TYR A 63 -23.37 1.28 0.34
CA TYR A 63 -24.19 0.18 0.84
C TYR A 63 -24.38 0.28 2.36
N TYR A 64 -23.30 0.34 3.15
CA TYR A 64 -23.41 0.40 4.60
C TYR A 64 -24.03 1.70 5.10
N LEU A 65 -23.79 2.84 4.44
CA LEU A 65 -24.47 4.09 4.77
C LEU A 65 -25.98 3.99 4.55
N SER A 66 -26.42 3.34 3.46
CA SER A 66 -27.86 3.14 3.19
C SER A 66 -28.56 2.30 4.27
N GLN A 67 -27.83 1.43 4.95
CA GLN A 67 -28.35 0.58 6.03
C GLN A 67 -28.25 1.24 7.42
N ASN A 68 -27.49 2.33 7.54
CA ASN A 68 -27.21 3.00 8.81
C ASN A 68 -27.52 4.50 8.70
N SER A 69 -28.81 4.84 8.65
CA SER A 69 -29.29 6.23 8.47
C SER A 69 -28.71 7.23 9.47
N LYS A 70 -28.51 6.81 10.72
CA LYS A 70 -27.87 7.64 11.74
C LYS A 70 -26.44 8.04 11.37
N ILE A 71 -25.61 7.09 10.93
CA ILE A 71 -24.23 7.35 10.52
C ILE A 71 -24.21 8.21 9.24
N GLN A 72 -25.16 7.97 8.34
CA GLN A 72 -25.33 8.77 7.14
C GLN A 72 -25.67 10.24 7.45
N GLU A 73 -26.56 10.47 8.40
CA GLU A 73 -26.92 11.81 8.87
C GLU A 73 -25.72 12.51 9.53
N GLU A 74 -25.01 11.82 10.44
CA GLU A 74 -23.79 12.34 11.07
C GLU A 74 -22.71 12.71 10.03
N ALA A 75 -22.51 11.88 9.01
CA ALA A 75 -21.55 12.15 7.93
C ALA A 75 -21.97 13.35 7.07
N ARG A 76 -23.27 13.49 6.80
CA ARG A 76 -23.80 14.65 6.07
C ARG A 76 -23.59 15.94 6.87
N ASP A 77 -23.85 15.90 8.17
CA ASP A 77 -23.68 17.05 9.06
C ASP A 77 -22.21 17.46 9.20
N GLU A 78 -21.28 16.50 9.29
CA GLU A 78 -19.85 16.77 9.23
C GLU A 78 -19.48 17.58 7.97
N VAL A 79 -19.89 17.09 6.79
CA VAL A 79 -19.59 17.77 5.52
C VAL A 79 -20.18 19.17 5.49
N ILE A 80 -21.45 19.34 5.87
CA ILE A 80 -22.11 20.65 5.85
C ILE A 80 -21.45 21.63 6.82
N ASN A 81 -21.07 21.17 8.01
CA ASN A 81 -20.43 22.03 9.01
C ASN A 81 -19.07 22.52 8.53
N ILE A 82 -18.28 21.65 7.89
CA ILE A 82 -17.01 22.03 7.27
C ILE A 82 -17.26 23.04 6.14
N LEU A 83 -18.19 22.77 5.23
CA LEU A 83 -18.46 23.68 4.11
C LEU A 83 -18.96 25.06 4.56
N LYS A 84 -19.81 25.12 5.60
CA LYS A 84 -20.28 26.38 6.20
C LYS A 84 -19.18 27.17 6.89
N SER A 85 -18.10 26.50 7.34
CA SER A 85 -16.93 27.17 7.90
C SER A 85 -16.10 27.88 6.84
N ILE A 86 -16.18 27.42 5.58
CA ILE A 86 -15.47 27.99 4.43
C ILE A 86 -16.23 29.21 3.89
N ILE A 87 -17.53 29.05 3.61
CA ILE A 87 -18.37 30.13 3.08
C ILE A 87 -19.70 30.24 3.84
N GLN A 88 -20.14 31.47 4.08
CA GLN A 88 -21.45 31.76 4.68
C GLN A 88 -22.56 31.78 3.61
N SER A 89 -22.65 30.72 2.80
CA SER A 89 -23.77 30.51 1.87
C SER A 89 -24.72 29.45 2.41
N GLN A 90 -26.00 29.60 2.11
CA GLN A 90 -27.03 28.58 2.39
C GLN A 90 -27.33 27.72 1.15
N ASP A 91 -26.80 28.08 -0.03
CA ASP A 91 -26.95 27.28 -1.25
C ASP A 91 -25.97 26.11 -1.24
N PRO A 92 -26.45 24.85 -1.30
CA PRO A 92 -25.59 23.67 -1.43
C PRO A 92 -24.61 23.75 -2.59
N GLN A 93 -24.97 24.33 -3.73
CA GLN A 93 -24.05 24.38 -4.89
C GLN A 93 -22.83 25.25 -4.63
N ASP A 94 -23.03 26.41 -3.99
CA ASP A 94 -21.94 27.31 -3.66
C ASP A 94 -21.04 26.71 -2.57
N LEU A 95 -21.65 26.03 -1.60
CA LEU A 95 -20.92 25.28 -0.57
C LEU A 95 -20.01 24.22 -1.23
N PHE A 96 -20.52 23.42 -2.16
CA PHE A 96 -19.70 22.40 -2.83
C PHE A 96 -18.62 22.97 -3.76
N LYS A 97 -18.86 24.11 -4.42
CA LYS A 97 -17.84 24.76 -5.26
C LYS A 97 -16.67 25.32 -4.46
N ALA A 98 -16.90 25.65 -3.19
CA ALA A 98 -15.86 26.16 -2.30
C ALA A 98 -14.97 25.05 -1.72
N LEU A 99 -15.33 23.78 -1.88
CA LEU A 99 -14.58 22.65 -1.34
C LEU A 99 -13.21 22.50 -2.03
N THR A 100 -12.14 22.57 -1.24
CA THR A 100 -10.77 22.30 -1.67
C THR A 100 -10.31 20.91 -1.25
N PHE A 101 -9.15 20.47 -1.76
CA PHE A 101 -8.58 19.18 -1.39
C PHE A 101 -8.14 19.17 0.08
N GLU A 102 -7.65 20.29 0.58
CA GLU A 102 -7.21 20.48 1.96
C GLU A 102 -8.36 20.31 2.95
N ASP A 103 -9.57 20.75 2.58
CA ASP A 103 -10.76 20.63 3.43
C ASP A 103 -11.19 19.18 3.66
N LEU A 104 -10.88 18.28 2.72
CA LEU A 104 -11.15 16.85 2.88
C LEU A 104 -10.43 16.27 4.10
N SER A 105 -9.27 16.82 4.47
CA SER A 105 -8.51 16.38 5.64
C SER A 105 -9.26 16.60 6.96
N GLN A 106 -10.23 17.52 6.98
CA GLN A 106 -11.03 17.82 8.16
C GLN A 106 -12.26 16.91 8.31
N MET A 107 -12.61 16.13 7.27
CA MET A 107 -13.74 15.20 7.29
C MET A 107 -13.34 13.88 7.98
N LEU A 108 -13.28 13.87 9.30
CA LEU A 108 -12.77 12.75 10.11
C LEU A 108 -13.69 11.53 10.08
N LEU A 109 -15.01 11.75 10.15
CA LEU A 109 -16.02 10.69 10.09
C LEU A 109 -16.07 10.10 8.68
N VAL A 110 -16.07 10.91 7.63
CA VAL A 110 -15.99 10.44 6.23
C VAL A 110 -14.73 9.60 6.03
N HIS A 111 -13.56 10.05 6.51
CA HIS A 111 -12.33 9.25 6.47
C HIS A 111 -12.46 7.92 7.22
N SER A 112 -13.15 7.93 8.37
CA SER A 112 -13.36 6.73 9.18
C SER A 112 -14.28 5.74 8.47
N ILE A 113 -15.34 6.23 7.81
CA ILE A 113 -16.24 5.42 6.98
C ILE A 113 -15.44 4.75 5.87
N LEU A 114 -14.62 5.50 5.11
CA LEU A 114 -13.81 4.94 4.03
C LEU A 114 -12.84 3.87 4.55
N LYS A 115 -12.16 4.11 5.68
CA LYS A 115 -11.26 3.13 6.31
C LYS A 115 -11.99 1.87 6.74
N VAL A 116 -13.19 2.00 7.31
CA VAL A 116 -14.01 0.84 7.71
C VAL A 116 -14.48 0.08 6.48
N SER A 117 -14.94 0.77 5.43
CA SER A 117 -15.32 0.14 4.16
C SER A 117 -14.17 -0.66 3.55
N GLN A 118 -12.94 -0.13 3.58
CA GLN A 118 -11.75 -0.86 3.13
C GLN A 118 -11.47 -2.12 3.97
N ARG A 119 -11.77 -2.12 5.28
CA ARG A 119 -11.64 -3.32 6.13
C ARG A 119 -12.69 -4.39 5.80
N LEU A 120 -13.84 -3.99 5.27
CA LEU A 120 -14.94 -4.89 4.92
C LEU A 120 -14.79 -5.47 3.51
N ILE A 121 -13.95 -4.87 2.66
CA ILE A 121 -13.60 -5.44 1.36
C ILE A 121 -12.59 -6.58 1.59
N PRO A 122 -12.87 -7.81 1.15
CA PRO A 122 -11.92 -8.90 1.26
C PRO A 122 -10.63 -8.55 0.48
N PRO A 123 -9.44 -8.84 1.03
CA PRO A 123 -8.19 -8.62 0.31
C PRO A 123 -8.19 -9.44 -0.97
N SER A 124 -7.65 -8.87 -2.06
CA SER A 124 -7.53 -9.57 -3.34
C SER A 124 -6.77 -10.89 -3.19
N GLU A 125 -7.14 -11.91 -3.96
CA GLU A 125 -6.54 -13.26 -3.90
C GLU A 125 -5.00 -13.20 -4.01
N GLN A 126 -4.48 -12.38 -4.92
CA GLN A 126 -3.03 -12.18 -5.08
C GLN A 126 -2.35 -11.56 -3.85
N PHE A 127 -3.03 -10.68 -3.11
CA PHE A 127 -2.51 -10.16 -1.85
C PHE A 127 -2.49 -11.25 -0.76
N GLN A 128 -3.45 -12.17 -0.78
CA GLN A 128 -3.49 -13.30 0.15
C GLN A 128 -2.33 -14.27 -0.12
N GLU A 129 -2.03 -14.59 -1.38
CA GLU A 129 -0.89 -15.44 -1.77
C GLU A 129 0.46 -14.82 -1.38
N ASP A 130 0.64 -13.52 -1.61
CA ASP A 130 1.86 -12.80 -1.22
C ASP A 130 2.02 -12.76 0.31
N MET A 131 0.93 -12.57 1.06
CA MET A 131 0.94 -12.64 2.51
C MET A 131 1.31 -14.03 3.02
N GLN A 132 0.72 -15.08 2.45
CA GLN A 132 1.04 -16.47 2.79
C GLN A 132 2.51 -16.77 2.52
N THR A 133 3.03 -16.32 1.37
CA THR A 133 4.44 -16.50 1.02
C THR A 133 5.38 -15.76 1.97
N LYS A 134 5.04 -14.53 2.38
CA LYS A 134 5.81 -13.76 3.37
C LYS A 134 5.78 -14.42 4.76
N ILE A 135 4.61 -14.85 5.22
CA ILE A 135 4.47 -15.57 6.50
C ILE A 135 5.29 -16.86 6.45
N GLN A 136 5.18 -17.64 5.37
CA GLN A 136 5.92 -18.90 5.22
C GLN A 136 7.43 -18.67 5.24
N ARG A 137 7.93 -17.61 4.60
CA ARG A 137 9.35 -17.22 4.66
C ARG A 137 9.78 -16.85 6.08
N GLN A 138 8.95 -16.10 6.80
CA GLN A 138 9.21 -15.71 8.18
C GLN A 138 9.25 -16.94 9.10
N VAL A 139 8.26 -17.83 8.98
CA VAL A 139 8.20 -19.09 9.74
C VAL A 139 9.42 -19.97 9.44
N ASN A 140 9.77 -20.14 8.17
CA ASN A 140 10.95 -20.90 7.77
C ASN A 140 12.26 -20.29 8.29
N PHE A 141 12.35 -18.96 8.38
CA PHE A 141 13.50 -18.26 8.96
C PHE A 141 13.62 -18.56 10.46
N TRP A 142 12.52 -18.47 11.21
CA TRP A 142 12.50 -18.79 12.64
C TRP A 142 12.85 -20.25 12.91
N LEU A 143 12.23 -21.18 12.17
CA LEU A 143 12.52 -22.62 12.28
C LEU A 143 13.99 -22.96 12.02
N LYS A 144 14.62 -22.35 11.00
CA LYS A 144 16.04 -22.55 10.71
C LYS A 144 16.93 -22.01 11.83
N LYS A 145 16.58 -20.86 12.42
CA LYS A 145 17.32 -20.26 13.54
C LYS A 145 17.24 -21.14 14.79
N ASP A 146 16.07 -21.69 15.08
CA ASP A 146 15.88 -22.59 16.23
C ASP A 146 16.61 -23.91 16.04
N ILE A 147 16.57 -24.51 14.83
CA ILE A 147 17.34 -25.71 14.50
C ILE A 147 18.85 -25.45 14.66
N GLN A 148 19.35 -24.28 14.22
CA GLN A 148 20.75 -23.92 14.42
C GLN A 148 21.10 -23.76 15.91
N GLN A 149 20.23 -23.13 16.71
CA GLN A 149 20.46 -23.02 18.16
C GLN A 149 20.48 -24.38 18.86
N ILE A 150 19.57 -25.29 18.50
CA ILE A 150 19.54 -26.67 19.02
C ILE A 150 20.83 -27.42 18.65
N HIS A 151 21.31 -27.27 17.41
CA HIS A 151 22.56 -27.89 16.96
C HIS A 151 23.80 -27.32 17.68
N ILE A 152 23.82 -26.00 17.96
CA ILE A 152 24.90 -25.39 18.73
C ILE A 152 24.89 -25.92 20.18
N LEU A 153 23.71 -26.00 20.81
CA LEU A 153 23.57 -26.51 22.18
C LEU A 153 23.95 -27.99 22.32
N SER A 154 23.61 -28.84 21.33
CA SER A 154 24.01 -30.24 21.32
C SER A 154 25.53 -30.40 21.14
N THR A 155 26.14 -29.58 20.29
CA THR A 155 27.60 -29.56 20.07
C THR A 155 28.36 -29.10 21.32
N VAL A 156 27.86 -28.06 22.00
CA VAL A 156 28.45 -27.58 23.27
C VAL A 156 28.36 -28.65 24.37
N LYS A 157 27.21 -29.34 24.50
CA LYS A 157 27.06 -30.45 25.47
C LYS A 157 28.00 -31.63 25.15
N ALA A 158 28.18 -31.97 23.88
CA ALA A 158 29.13 -33.00 23.46
C ALA A 158 30.57 -32.59 23.82
N ILE A 159 30.98 -31.36 23.50
CA ILE A 159 32.32 -30.83 23.85
C ILE A 159 32.56 -30.83 25.36
N GLN A 160 31.58 -30.41 26.17
CA GLN A 160 31.69 -30.45 27.63
C GLN A 160 31.84 -31.88 28.18
N THR A 161 31.12 -32.84 27.59
CA THR A 161 31.20 -34.25 27.96
C THR A 161 32.58 -34.83 27.64
N TYR A 162 33.10 -34.59 26.43
CA TYR A 162 34.45 -35.01 26.05
C TYR A 162 35.53 -34.35 26.90
N THR A 163 35.40 -33.06 27.23
CA THR A 163 36.35 -32.35 28.11
C THR A 163 36.36 -32.95 29.52
N LYS A 164 35.21 -33.37 30.05
CA LYS A 164 35.11 -34.03 31.36
C LYS A 164 35.75 -35.42 31.36
N ILE A 165 35.56 -36.19 30.28
CA ILE A 165 36.20 -37.50 30.08
C ILE A 165 37.72 -37.35 29.98
N LEU A 166 38.21 -36.41 29.17
CA LEU A 166 39.64 -36.15 29.01
C LEU A 166 40.30 -35.71 30.32
N LYS A 167 39.65 -34.82 31.09
CA LYS A 167 40.14 -34.43 32.43
C LYS A 167 40.28 -35.63 33.37
N ASN A 168 39.33 -36.57 33.35
CA ASN A 168 39.39 -37.76 34.20
C ASN A 168 40.47 -38.75 33.75
N LEU A 169 40.82 -38.77 32.45
CA LEU A 169 41.88 -39.61 31.91
C LEU A 169 43.28 -39.03 32.13
N THR A 170 43.43 -37.70 32.22
CA THR A 170 44.71 -37.04 32.52
C THR A 170 45.11 -37.05 34.00
N PHE A 171 44.25 -37.60 34.89
CA PHE A 171 44.57 -37.81 36.32
C PHE A 171 44.97 -39.26 36.64
N ILE A 172 45.23 -40.07 35.62
CA ILE A 172 45.83 -41.40 35.75
C ILE A 172 47.22 -41.29 35.12
N ASP A 173 48.16 -40.79 35.92
CA ASP A 173 49.64 -40.89 35.82
C ASP A 173 50.29 -39.59 36.30
N GLY A 174 50.55 -39.52 37.62
CA GLY A 174 51.31 -38.44 38.28
C GLY A 174 50.90 -38.18 39.72
#